data_AF-A0A6N6NJT4-F1
#
_entry.id   AF-A0A6N6NJT4-F1
#
_cell.length_a   1.000
_cell.length_b   1.000
_cell.length_c   1.000
_cell.angle_alpha   90.00
_cell.angle_beta   90.00
_cell.angle_gamma   90.00
#
_symmetry.space_group_name_H-M   'P 1'
#
loop_
_entity.id
_entity.type
_entity.pdbx_description
1 polymer ?
#
loop_
_entity_poly.entity_id
_entity_poly.type
_entity_poly.pdbx_seq_one_letter_code
_entity_poly.pdbx_strand_id
1 'polypeptide(L)'
;MVELSSEEESALRELVDAHERGERAGSVIDRRIAESLTRKGPDGRLSISCRDVRALYDGLVEKGLVDAYVLPRSAEYTYEDLTSAGRCYFKDKATREAREEELRDEQFHRDMKVATISAVMGGVFGLLTGTFGGALGELIAREAIPAALKLFGL
;
A
#
# COMPACT_ATOMS: atom_id res chain seq x y z
N MET A 1 1.46 10.52 6.17
CA MET A 1 1.00 9.14 6.37
C MET A 1 1.49 8.71 7.73
N VAL A 2 0.59 8.29 8.62
CA VAL A 2 0.98 7.85 9.96
C VAL A 2 1.35 6.37 9.87
N GLU A 3 2.65 6.08 9.87
CA GLU A 3 3.15 4.71 9.97
C GLU A 3 3.04 4.26 11.43
N LEU A 4 2.25 3.21 11.66
CA LEU A 4 2.10 2.56 12.95
C LEU A 4 2.89 1.25 12.93
N SER A 5 3.57 0.97 14.03
CA SER A 5 4.09 -0.38 14.29
C SER A 5 2.92 -1.35 14.48
N SER A 6 3.19 -2.66 14.35
CA SER A 6 2.18 -3.70 14.60
C SER A 6 1.60 -3.62 16.02
N GLU A 7 2.41 -3.20 16.99
CA GLU A 7 2.01 -3.03 18.39
C GLU A 7 1.11 -1.79 18.57
N GLU A 8 1.47 -0.67 17.94
CA GLU A 8 0.66 0.56 17.97
C GLU A 8 -0.67 0.38 17.25
N GLU A 9 -0.68 -0.33 16.12
CA GLU A 9 -1.90 -0.63 15.38
C GLU A 9 -2.83 -1.55 16.20
N SER A 10 -2.28 -2.57 16.86
CA SER A 10 -3.04 -3.44 17.77
C SER A 10 -3.62 -2.65 18.95
N ALA A 11 -2.81 -1.78 19.56
CA ALA A 11 -3.26 -0.93 20.66
C ALA A 11 -4.36 0.05 20.22
N LEU A 12 -4.21 0.69 19.05
CA LEU A 12 -5.22 1.60 18.51
C LEU A 12 -6.52 0.86 18.21
N ARG A 13 -6.45 -0.38 17.68
CA ARG A 13 -7.65 -1.20 17.42
C ARG A 13 -8.44 -1.44 18.70
N GLU A 14 -7.76 -1.81 19.79
CA GLU A 14 -8.42 -2.02 21.08
C GLU A 14 -9.09 -0.75 21.62
N LEU A 15 -8.46 0.42 21.42
CA LEU A 15 -9.06 1.70 21.81
C LEU A 15 -10.29 2.03 20.97
N VAL A 16 -10.25 1.76 19.66
CA VAL A 16 -11.40 1.99 18.77
C VAL A 16 -12.54 1.05 19.14
N ASP A 17 -12.27 -0.24 19.35
CA ASP A 17 -13.28 -1.22 19.77
C ASP A 17 -13.91 -0.83 21.12
N ALA A 18 -13.12 -0.32 22.06
CA ALA A 18 -13.62 0.16 23.34
C ALA A 18 -14.49 1.42 23.17
N HIS A 19 -14.09 2.35 22.31
CA HIS A 19 -14.89 3.53 21.98
C HIS A 19 -16.24 3.16 21.34
N GLU A 20 -16.27 2.15 20.45
CA GLU A 20 -17.51 1.64 19.87
C GLU A 20 -18.44 0.99 20.91
N ARG A 21 -17.89 0.45 22.00
CA ARG A 21 -18.65 -0.01 23.18
C ARG A 21 -19.07 1.13 24.12
N GLY A 22 -18.68 2.37 23.85
CA GLY A 22 -18.96 3.53 24.69
C GLY A 22 -18.00 3.71 25.88
N GLU A 23 -16.89 3.00 25.90
CA GLU A 23 -15.81 3.19 26.88
C GLU A 23 -14.90 4.36 26.45
N ARG A 24 -14.40 5.13 27.42
CA ARG A 24 -13.42 6.19 27.13
C ARG A 24 -12.03 5.59 26.92
N ALA A 25 -11.32 6.03 25.88
CA ALA A 25 -9.99 5.49 25.58
C ALA A 25 -8.99 5.68 26.73
N GLY A 26 -8.98 6.86 27.38
CA GLY A 26 -8.11 7.14 28.53
C GLY A 26 -8.28 6.14 29.66
N SER A 27 -9.52 5.72 29.98
CA SER A 27 -9.78 4.71 31.01
C SER A 27 -9.24 3.33 30.64
N VAL A 28 -9.24 2.98 29.35
CA VAL A 28 -8.67 1.72 28.86
C VAL A 28 -7.14 1.77 28.95
N ILE A 29 -6.54 2.90 28.59
CA ILE A 29 -5.09 3.13 28.68
C ILE A 29 -4.63 3.05 30.14
N ASP A 30 -5.31 3.74 31.05
CA ASP A 30 -5.00 3.73 32.48
C ASP A 30 -5.09 2.31 33.07
N ARG A 31 -6.13 1.55 32.69
CA ARG A 31 -6.27 0.15 33.07
C ARG A 31 -5.10 -0.69 32.56
N ARG A 32 -4.69 -0.51 31.30
CA ARG A 32 -3.55 -1.23 30.70
C ARG A 32 -2.24 -0.93 31.43
N ILE A 33 -2.01 0.33 31.76
CA ILE A 33 -0.84 0.78 32.52
C ILE A 33 -0.87 0.15 33.92
N ALA A 34 -2.01 0.17 34.61
CA ALA A 34 -2.17 -0.46 35.91
C ALA A 34 -1.96 -2.00 35.87
N GLU A 35 -2.47 -2.65 34.84
CA GLU A 35 -2.24 -4.09 34.61
C GLU A 35 -0.76 -4.40 34.37
N SER A 36 -0.05 -3.55 33.63
CA SER A 36 1.40 -3.73 33.40
C SER A 36 2.21 -3.61 34.69
N LEU A 37 1.74 -2.85 35.67
CA LEU A 37 2.38 -2.71 36.99
C LEU A 37 2.13 -3.91 37.91
N THR A 38 1.06 -4.68 37.67
CA THR A 38 0.63 -5.80 38.52
C THR A 38 0.99 -7.16 37.93
N ARG A 39 1.17 -7.26 36.60
CA ARG A 39 1.47 -8.51 35.90
C ARG A 39 2.94 -8.92 36.06
N LYS A 40 3.21 -9.66 37.15
CA LYS A 40 4.47 -10.40 37.32
C LYS A 40 4.48 -11.62 36.42
N GLY A 41 5.54 -11.75 35.62
CA GLY A 41 5.87 -12.98 34.91
C GLY A 41 6.31 -14.09 35.87
N PRO A 42 6.50 -15.31 35.35
CA PRO A 42 6.87 -16.49 36.16
C PRO A 42 8.16 -16.29 36.97
N ASP A 43 9.05 -15.41 36.51
CA ASP A 43 10.32 -15.07 37.18
C ASP A 43 10.18 -13.96 38.25
N GLY A 44 8.95 -13.53 38.57
CA GLY A 44 8.68 -12.42 39.49
C GLY A 44 9.00 -11.03 38.94
N ARG A 45 9.56 -10.94 37.73
CA ARG A 45 9.78 -9.70 36.97
C ARG A 45 8.51 -9.28 36.23
N LEU A 46 8.31 -7.98 36.01
CA LEU A 46 7.19 -7.50 35.20
C LEU A 46 7.34 -8.01 33.76
N SER A 47 6.28 -8.61 33.24
CA SER A 47 6.27 -9.22 31.89
C SER A 47 6.38 -8.21 30.76
N ILE A 48 5.91 -6.98 30.99
CA ILE A 48 6.06 -5.81 30.14
C ILE A 48 6.28 -4.64 31.09
N SER A 49 7.26 -3.77 30.82
CA SER A 49 7.49 -2.63 31.71
C SER A 49 6.41 -1.57 31.49
N CYS A 50 5.94 -0.95 32.58
CA CYS A 50 5.01 0.19 32.52
C CYS A 50 5.55 1.33 31.64
N ARG A 51 6.88 1.48 31.56
CA ARG A 51 7.53 2.43 30.67
C ARG A 51 7.27 2.10 29.20
N ASP A 52 7.35 0.83 28.81
CA ASP A 52 7.14 0.42 27.41
C ASP A 52 5.67 0.61 27.01
N VAL A 53 4.74 0.30 27.91
CA VAL A 53 3.31 0.54 27.69
C VAL A 53 3.01 2.03 27.53
N ARG A 54 3.60 2.89 28.38
CA ARG A 54 3.46 4.35 28.24
C ARG A 54 4.06 4.87 26.94
N ALA A 55 5.27 4.45 26.60
CA ALA A 55 5.92 4.85 25.35
C ALA A 55 5.08 4.49 24.11
N LEU A 56 4.38 3.35 24.15
CA LEU A 56 3.45 2.94 23.08
C LEU A 56 2.30 3.94 22.91
N TYR A 57 1.64 4.34 24.01
CA TYR A 57 0.53 5.29 23.95
C TYR A 57 1.00 6.72 23.70
N ASP A 58 2.17 7.10 24.19
CA ASP A 58 2.81 8.38 23.89
C ASP A 58 3.07 8.51 22.38
N GLY A 59 3.51 7.43 21.73
CA GLY A 59 3.64 7.38 20.27
C GLY A 59 2.31 7.61 19.54
N LEU A 60 1.19 7.11 20.07
CA LEU A 60 -0.15 7.38 19.51
C LEU A 60 -0.60 8.84 19.72
N VAL A 61 -0.21 9.46 20.84
CA VAL A 61 -0.43 10.88 21.13
C VAL A 61 0.38 11.76 20.19
N GLU A 62 1.68 11.48 20.01
CA GLU A 62 2.55 12.22 19.09
C GLU A 62 2.06 12.16 17.64
N LYS A 63 1.42 11.05 17.27
CA LYS A 63 0.79 10.85 15.96
C LYS A 63 -0.60 11.49 15.84
N GLY A 64 -1.10 12.11 16.91
CA GLY A 64 -2.38 12.81 16.94
C GLY A 64 -3.59 11.87 16.89
N LEU A 65 -3.45 10.60 17.26
CA LEU A 65 -4.52 9.60 17.24
C LEU A 65 -5.25 9.52 18.58
N VAL A 66 -4.55 9.85 19.66
CA VAL A 66 -5.08 9.94 21.03
C VAL A 66 -4.89 11.37 21.53
N ASP A 67 -5.93 11.92 22.15
CA ASP A 67 -5.85 13.22 22.81
C ASP A 67 -5.28 13.04 24.22
N ALA A 68 -4.36 13.92 24.58
CA ALA A 68 -3.72 13.90 25.89
C ALA A 68 -3.23 15.29 26.27
N TYR A 69 -3.21 15.55 27.57
CA TYR A 69 -2.64 16.78 28.13
C TYR A 69 -1.58 16.45 29.16
N VAL A 70 -0.60 17.33 29.29
CA VAL A 70 0.44 17.22 30.33
C VAL A 70 0.00 18.06 31.52
N LEU A 71 -0.11 17.44 32.70
CA LEU A 71 -0.41 18.17 33.91
C LEU A 71 0.80 19.01 34.35
N PRO A 72 0.64 20.26 34.83
CA PRO A 72 1.76 21.13 35.20
C PRO A 72 2.70 20.56 36.28
N ARG A 73 2.24 19.56 37.04
CA ARG A 73 2.97 18.94 38.15
C ARG A 73 3.57 17.57 37.84
N SER A 74 3.21 16.98 36.70
CA SER A 74 3.76 15.70 36.25
C SER A 74 4.18 15.85 34.80
N ALA A 75 5.45 15.58 34.49
CA ALA A 75 5.93 15.52 33.10
C ALA A 75 5.40 14.27 32.35
N GLU A 76 4.20 13.82 32.70
CA GLU A 76 3.54 12.62 32.19
C GLU A 76 2.23 13.04 31.51
N TYR A 77 1.94 12.39 30.38
CA TYR A 77 0.66 12.56 29.69
C TYR A 77 -0.49 12.01 30.53
N THR A 78 -1.57 12.77 30.57
CA THR A 78 -2.89 12.29 31.00
C THR A 78 -3.71 12.08 29.73
N TYR A 79 -4.04 10.82 29.45
CA TYR A 79 -4.75 10.42 28.24
C TYR A 79 -6.26 10.66 28.39
N GLU A 80 -6.90 11.28 27.39
CA GLU A 80 -8.33 11.54 27.40
C GLU A 80 -9.13 10.55 26.55
N ASP A 81 -9.23 10.81 25.25
CA ASP A 81 -10.02 10.02 24.33
C ASP A 81 -9.36 9.95 22.94
N LEU A 82 -9.90 9.13 22.05
CA LEU A 82 -9.46 9.09 20.67
C LEU A 82 -9.78 10.40 19.96
N THR A 83 -8.84 10.89 19.14
CA THR A 83 -9.12 12.01 18.23
C THR A 83 -10.02 11.56 17.07
N SER A 84 -10.54 12.49 16.27
CA SER A 84 -11.26 12.15 15.04
C SER A 84 -10.39 11.33 14.08
N ALA A 85 -9.09 11.61 14.01
CA ALA A 85 -8.13 10.85 13.22
C ALA A 85 -7.96 9.41 13.75
N GLY A 86 -7.84 9.25 15.08
CA GLY A 86 -7.74 7.92 15.71
C GLY A 86 -8.96 7.05 15.42
N ARG A 87 -10.17 7.61 15.51
CA ARG A 87 -11.42 6.88 15.26
C ARG A 87 -11.60 6.45 13.79
N CYS A 88 -11.13 7.27 12.85
CA CYS A 88 -11.29 7.01 11.42
C CYS A 88 -10.14 6.20 10.82
N TYR A 89 -9.02 6.02 11.55
CA TYR A 89 -7.79 5.42 11.03
C TYR A 89 -8.00 4.12 10.23
N PHE A 90 -8.74 3.15 10.80
CA PHE A 90 -8.96 1.86 10.14
C PHE A 90 -9.89 1.95 8.92
N LYS A 91 -10.87 2.86 8.95
CA LYS A 91 -11.76 3.10 7.81
C LYS A 91 -11.00 3.76 6.67
N ASP A 92 -10.14 4.73 6.98
CA ASP A 92 -9.30 5.41 6.00
C ASP A 92 -8.26 4.46 5.41
N LYS A 93 -7.65 3.59 6.25
CA LYS A 93 -6.72 2.55 5.83
C LYS A 93 -7.37 1.56 4.86
N ALA A 94 -8.55 1.03 5.21
CA ALA A 94 -9.29 0.10 4.35
C ALA A 94 -9.74 0.73 3.03
N THR A 95 -10.20 1.99 3.06
CA THR A 95 -10.61 2.72 1.84
C THR A 95 -9.43 2.93 0.89
N ARG A 96 -8.22 3.15 1.44
CA ARG A 96 -7.01 3.28 0.65
C ARG A 96 -6.56 1.95 0.06
N GLU A 97 -6.56 0.89 0.85
CA GLU A 97 -6.22 -0.47 0.38
C GLU A 97 -7.16 -0.90 -0.74
N ALA A 98 -8.47 -0.66 -0.60
CA ALA A 98 -9.44 -0.92 -1.66
C ALA A 98 -9.15 -0.12 -2.95
N ARG A 99 -8.77 1.16 -2.83
CA ARG A 99 -8.35 1.97 -3.99
C ARG A 99 -7.08 1.46 -4.66
N GLU A 100 -6.11 0.96 -3.89
CA GLU A 100 -4.89 0.38 -4.44
C GLU A 100 -5.17 -0.94 -5.17
N GLU A 101 -6.12 -1.74 -4.69
CA GLU A 101 -6.61 -2.92 -5.40
C GLU A 101 -7.36 -2.55 -6.69
N GLU A 102 -8.26 -1.56 -6.66
CA GLU A 102 -8.94 -1.06 -7.87
C GLU A 102 -7.94 -0.58 -8.93
N LEU A 103 -6.90 0.15 -8.53
CA LEU A 103 -5.84 0.60 -9.46
C LEU A 103 -5.02 -0.56 -10.05
N ARG A 104 -4.79 -1.63 -9.27
CA ARG A 104 -4.11 -2.84 -9.77
C ARG A 104 -4.98 -3.60 -10.76
N ASP A 105 -6.27 -3.73 -10.49
CA ASP A 105 -7.23 -4.37 -11.40
C ASP A 105 -7.40 -3.56 -12.70
N GLU A 106 -7.44 -2.23 -12.62
CA GLU A 106 -7.47 -1.36 -13.80
C GLU A 106 -6.19 -1.48 -14.64
N GLN A 107 -5.01 -1.57 -14.00
CA GLN A 107 -3.75 -1.83 -14.71
C GLN A 107 -3.75 -3.19 -15.38
N PHE A 108 -4.20 -4.24 -14.69
CA PHE A 108 -4.27 -5.59 -15.26
C PHE A 108 -5.21 -5.65 -16.47
N HIS A 109 -6.36 -5.00 -16.40
CA HIS A 109 -7.29 -4.89 -17.54
C HIS A 109 -6.73 -4.09 -18.70
N ARG A 110 -5.94 -3.03 -18.43
CA ARG A 110 -5.29 -2.24 -19.47
C ARG A 110 -4.20 -3.03 -20.18
N ASP A 111 -3.38 -3.77 -19.45
CA ASP A 111 -2.33 -4.63 -19.99
C ASP A 111 -2.92 -5.78 -20.81
N MET A 112 -4.01 -6.38 -20.35
CA MET A 112 -4.72 -7.43 -21.10
C MET A 112 -5.31 -6.90 -22.41
N LYS A 113 -5.88 -5.69 -22.43
CA LYS A 113 -6.35 -5.05 -23.67
C LYS A 113 -5.20 -4.75 -24.64
N VAL A 114 -4.07 -4.24 -24.15
CA VAL A 114 -2.90 -3.95 -24.99
C VAL A 114 -2.30 -5.23 -25.58
N ALA A 115 -2.21 -6.31 -24.79
CA ALA A 115 -1.76 -7.61 -25.25
C ALA A 115 -2.68 -8.23 -26.33
N THR A 116 -3.99 -8.03 -26.21
CA THR A 116 -4.95 -8.53 -27.20
C THR A 116 -4.86 -7.72 -28.51
N ILE A 117 -4.70 -6.41 -28.43
CA ILE A 117 -4.55 -5.53 -29.60
C ILE A 117 -3.22 -5.80 -30.32
N SER A 118 -2.13 -6.01 -29.59
CA SER A 118 -0.82 -6.32 -30.18
C SER A 118 -0.80 -7.69 -30.86
N ALA A 119 -1.49 -8.69 -30.30
CA ALA A 119 -1.64 -10.01 -30.94
C ALA A 119 -2.42 -9.93 -32.28
N VAL A 120 -3.49 -9.15 -32.33
CA VAL A 120 -4.28 -8.96 -33.57
C VAL A 120 -3.48 -8.17 -34.61
N MET A 121 -2.78 -7.10 -34.22
CA MET A 121 -1.99 -6.29 -35.14
C MET A 121 -0.73 -7.03 -35.64
N GLY A 122 -0.07 -7.83 -34.79
CA GLY A 122 1.05 -8.70 -35.18
C GLY A 122 0.61 -9.81 -36.15
N GLY A 123 -0.58 -10.37 -35.96
CA GLY A 123 -1.16 -11.37 -36.86
C GLY A 123 -1.49 -10.84 -38.25
N VAL A 124 -2.02 -9.61 -38.36
CA VAL A 124 -2.35 -9.00 -39.66
C VAL A 124 -1.10 -8.57 -40.44
N PHE A 125 -0.06 -8.07 -39.76
CA PHE A 125 1.21 -7.70 -40.42
C PHE A 125 2.05 -8.93 -40.83
N GLY A 126 1.99 -10.03 -40.08
CA GLY A 126 2.66 -11.29 -40.43
C GLY A 126 2.03 -12.00 -41.63
N LEU A 127 0.71 -11.86 -41.83
CA LEU A 127 0.00 -12.52 -42.94
C LEU A 127 0.17 -11.80 -44.29
N LEU A 128 0.37 -10.47 -44.28
CA LEU A 128 0.63 -9.69 -45.50
C LEU A 128 2.08 -9.80 -46.00
N THR A 129 3.04 -10.06 -45.11
CA THR A 129 4.45 -10.27 -45.50
C THR A 129 4.76 -11.74 -45.85
N GLY A 130 4.01 -12.70 -45.30
CA GLY A 130 4.25 -14.14 -45.50
C GLY A 130 3.80 -14.73 -46.84
N THR A 131 2.95 -14.06 -47.62
CA THR A 131 2.37 -14.64 -48.85
C THR A 131 2.82 -13.98 -50.17
N PHE A 132 3.48 -12.81 -50.13
CA PHE A 132 3.97 -12.12 -51.33
C PHE A 132 5.51 -12.13 -51.51
N GLY A 133 6.26 -12.69 -50.56
CA GLY A 133 7.73 -12.66 -50.59
C GLY A 133 8.40 -13.66 -51.53
N GLY A 134 7.69 -14.68 -52.03
CA GLY A 134 8.30 -15.78 -52.79
C GLY A 134 8.39 -15.58 -54.30
N ALA A 135 7.48 -14.82 -54.91
CA ALA A 135 7.36 -14.75 -56.38
C ALA A 135 7.78 -13.39 -56.99
N LEU A 136 7.85 -12.32 -56.21
CA LEU A 136 8.25 -10.99 -56.70
C LEU A 136 9.76 -10.74 -56.62
N GLY A 137 10.49 -11.44 -55.76
CA GLY A 137 11.94 -11.29 -55.62
C GLY A 137 12.71 -11.78 -56.86
N GLU A 138 12.19 -12.80 -57.55
CA GLU A 138 12.86 -13.41 -58.71
C GLU A 138 12.58 -12.67 -60.02
N LEU A 139 11.46 -11.91 -60.10
CA LEU A 139 11.13 -11.10 -61.28
C LEU A 139 11.93 -9.78 -61.31
N ILE A 140 12.13 -9.14 -60.15
CA ILE A 140 12.88 -7.88 -60.05
C ILE A 140 14.39 -8.09 -60.29
N ALA A 141 14.94 -9.24 -59.88
CA ALA A 141 16.35 -9.57 -60.09
C ALA A 141 16.69 -9.86 -61.56
N ARG A 142 15.72 -10.27 -62.38
CA ARG A 142 15.96 -10.71 -63.76
C ARG A 142 15.86 -9.58 -64.80
N GLU A 143 15.08 -8.53 -64.54
CA GLU A 143 14.94 -7.39 -65.47
C GLU A 143 15.67 -6.10 -65.05
N ALA A 144 15.95 -5.88 -63.76
CA ALA A 144 16.52 -4.59 -63.32
C ALA A 144 18.05 -4.48 -63.54
N ILE A 145 18.78 -5.59 -63.59
CA ILE A 145 20.25 -5.58 -63.71
C ILE A 145 20.74 -5.19 -65.13
N PRO A 146 20.18 -5.70 -66.25
CA PRO A 146 20.67 -5.32 -67.57
C PRO A 146 20.19 -3.93 -68.04
N ALA A 147 19.16 -3.34 -67.41
CA ALA A 147 18.69 -1.99 -67.71
C ALA A 147 19.52 -0.91 -67.01
N ALA A 148 19.99 -1.16 -65.77
CA ALA A 148 20.83 -0.22 -65.03
C ALA A 148 22.25 -0.07 -65.62
N LEU A 149 22.80 -1.11 -66.26
CA LEU A 149 24.10 -1.02 -66.93
C LEU A 149 24.06 -0.20 -68.24
N LYS A 150 22.92 -0.15 -68.95
CA LYS A 150 22.81 0.66 -70.18
C LYS A 150 22.61 2.15 -69.94
N LEU A 151 22.16 2.55 -68.74
CA LEU A 151 22.00 3.96 -68.35
C LEU A 151 23.27 4.58 -67.76
N PHE A 152 24.27 3.77 -67.38
CA PHE A 152 25.52 4.23 -66.75
C PHE A 152 26.78 4.13 -67.61
N GLY A 153 26.65 3.86 -68.92
CA GLY A 153 27.70 4.13 -69.91
C GLY A 153 29.13 3.75 -69.49
N LEU A 154 29.36 2.47 -69.16
CA LEU A 154 30.67 1.84 -69.11
C LEU A 154 30.67 0.59 -70.00
#